data_AF-U7UDT1-F1
#
_entry.id   AF-U7UDT1-F1
#
_cell.length_a   1.000
_cell.length_b   1.000
_cell.length_c   1.000
_cell.angle_alpha   90.00
_cell.angle_beta   90.00
_cell.angle_gamma   90.00
#
_symmetry.space_group_name_H-M   'P 1'
#
loop_
_entity.id
_entity.type
_entity.pdbx_description
1 polymer ?
#
loop_
_entity_poly.entity_id
_entity_poly.type
_entity_poly.pdbx_seq_one_letter_code
_entity_poly.pdbx_strand_id
1 'polypeptide(L)'
;MTTRKIVMAGFGGQGVMAMGQLISYAGMLEGKHVSWYPSYGPEMRGGAANCSVVVSTDPVGSPIIAVADDVVVMNEPSLELFESHVKPGGNLLLNSSLVQSEPTRKDINIYKIPVNDIAGQIGNPRVANMVMLGAYLKVTGLVEKDSIIAAFTKVYGDKKKKLIPINEKAIGEGQNAVGSPQASNLEGKVNRTPEQNYSLRGGENPQEISYINDIRKMDKEDEEKIFSSELNIVKQALLNEIEGINYFKVSASQFSGQETAKIFESLAHQADEHVEYLMRLKDQIEKHEAGIFDKIKSAFETQKEEEWSKIKAERTPMALSIFNLGMTIKRNNIEFYEKASEKSAIEDAKKLYKELAYWENFQLGQLKEQYEMLKREWWSDQSFAPY
;
A
#
# COMPACT_ATOMS: atom_id res chain seq x y z
N MET A 1 5.85 -22.39 5.39
CA MET A 1 4.97 -21.22 5.30
C MET A 1 5.89 -20.02 5.27
N THR A 2 6.08 -19.39 4.12
CA THR A 2 7.30 -18.61 3.86
C THR A 2 7.20 -17.18 4.40
N THR A 3 6.08 -16.49 4.21
CA THR A 3 5.85 -15.13 4.74
C THR A 3 4.34 -14.86 4.82
N ARG A 4 3.90 -14.13 5.85
CA ARG A 4 2.52 -13.66 6.00
C ARG A 4 2.48 -12.17 6.33
N LYS A 5 1.75 -11.40 5.53
CA LYS A 5 1.59 -9.95 5.57
C LYS A 5 0.21 -9.59 6.10
N ILE A 6 0.16 -8.78 7.15
CA ILE A 6 -1.05 -8.51 7.93
C ILE A 6 -1.21 -6.99 8.07
N VAL A 7 -2.41 -6.49 7.77
CA VAL A 7 -2.79 -5.11 8.11
C VAL A 7 -3.84 -5.14 9.21
N MET A 8 -3.63 -4.36 10.26
CA MET A 8 -4.61 -4.20 11.34
C MET A 8 -5.01 -2.74 11.46
N ALA A 9 -6.29 -2.44 11.33
CA ALA A 9 -6.79 -1.08 11.21
C ALA A 9 -8.00 -0.82 12.12
N GLY A 10 -8.07 0.41 12.64
CA GLY A 10 -9.06 0.83 13.62
C GLY A 10 -8.89 2.29 14.03
N PHE A 11 -9.60 2.68 15.09
CA PHE A 11 -9.37 3.95 15.78
C PHE A 11 -8.33 3.80 16.89
N GLY A 12 -7.62 4.90 17.15
CA GLY A 12 -6.76 5.04 18.33
C GLY A 12 -7.53 4.72 19.62
N GLY A 13 -7.08 3.69 20.35
CA GLY A 13 -7.73 3.18 21.56
C GLY A 13 -8.41 1.82 21.39
N GLN A 14 -8.63 1.33 20.16
CA GLN A 14 -9.17 -0.01 19.90
C GLN A 14 -8.13 -1.14 20.00
N GLY A 15 -6.87 -0.82 20.30
CA GLY A 15 -5.82 -1.81 20.54
C GLY A 15 -5.22 -2.45 19.28
N VAL A 16 -5.38 -1.84 18.10
CA VAL A 16 -4.80 -2.33 16.83
C VAL A 16 -3.27 -2.40 16.85
N MET A 17 -2.59 -1.37 17.36
CA MET A 17 -1.14 -1.38 17.54
C MET A 17 -0.69 -2.52 18.46
N ALA A 18 -1.43 -2.70 19.54
CA ALA A 18 -1.16 -3.72 20.54
C ALA A 18 -1.26 -5.15 19.97
N MET A 19 -2.30 -5.43 19.16
CA MET A 19 -2.42 -6.74 18.49
C MET A 19 -1.21 -7.01 17.61
N GLY A 20 -0.81 -6.03 16.78
CA GLY A 20 0.34 -6.18 15.91
C GLY A 20 1.66 -6.37 16.67
N GLN A 21 1.86 -5.66 17.78
CA GLN A 21 3.02 -5.84 18.65
C GLN A 21 3.04 -7.24 19.26
N LEU A 22 1.91 -7.73 19.78
CA LEU A 22 1.83 -9.06 20.39
C LEU A 22 2.18 -10.16 19.38
N ILE A 23 1.64 -10.09 18.16
CA ILE A 23 1.99 -11.04 17.09
C ILE A 23 3.47 -10.97 16.74
N SER A 24 4.03 -9.77 16.67
CA SER A 24 5.45 -9.59 16.33
C SER A 24 6.35 -10.20 17.40
N TYR A 25 6.10 -9.89 18.68
CA TYR A 25 6.86 -10.47 19.79
C TYR A 25 6.66 -11.99 19.89
N ALA A 26 5.45 -12.50 19.65
CA ALA A 26 5.19 -13.93 19.61
C ALA A 26 5.96 -14.61 18.46
N GLY A 27 5.98 -14.00 17.27
CA GLY A 27 6.77 -14.48 16.14
C GLY A 27 8.28 -14.52 16.46
N MET A 28 8.81 -13.50 17.14
CA MET A 28 10.20 -13.50 17.60
C MET A 28 10.49 -14.62 18.60
N LEU A 29 9.58 -14.87 19.56
CA LEU A 29 9.71 -15.97 20.53
C LEU A 29 9.72 -17.34 19.85
N GLU A 30 9.06 -17.46 18.71
CA GLU A 30 9.01 -18.67 17.88
C GLU A 30 10.15 -18.74 16.84
N GLY A 31 11.13 -17.83 16.90
CA GLY A 31 12.28 -17.83 15.98
C GLY A 31 11.98 -17.36 14.56
N LYS A 32 10.85 -16.66 14.34
CA LYS A 32 10.47 -16.09 13.04
C LYS A 32 11.06 -14.69 12.86
N HIS A 33 11.28 -14.30 11.62
CA HIS A 33 11.62 -12.93 11.25
C HIS A 33 10.35 -12.09 11.22
N VAL A 34 10.35 -10.96 11.91
CA VAL A 34 9.18 -10.09 12.01
C VAL A 34 9.50 -8.66 11.64
N SER A 35 8.50 -7.97 11.12
CA SER A 35 8.49 -6.51 11.00
C SER A 35 7.17 -5.97 11.54
N TRP A 36 7.24 -4.85 12.25
CA TRP A 36 6.09 -4.15 12.79
C TRP A 36 6.21 -2.67 12.45
N TYR A 37 5.25 -2.14 11.69
CA TYR A 37 5.25 -0.77 11.24
C TYR A 37 3.93 -0.09 11.59
N PRO A 38 3.92 0.84 12.56
CA PRO A 38 2.72 1.58 12.92
C PRO A 38 2.52 2.79 12.00
N SER A 39 1.27 3.07 11.69
CA SER A 39 0.81 4.30 11.05
C SER A 39 -0.36 4.87 11.84
N TYR A 40 -0.22 6.12 12.27
CA TYR A 40 -1.24 6.81 13.03
C TYR A 40 -1.17 8.31 12.74
N GLY A 41 -2.33 8.96 12.69
CA GLY A 41 -2.40 10.41 12.52
C GLY A 41 -1.87 11.18 13.74
N PRO A 42 -1.62 12.49 13.61
CA PRO A 42 -1.21 13.38 14.72
C PRO A 42 -2.29 13.54 15.81
N GLU A 43 -3.48 12.99 15.59
CA GLU A 43 -4.63 13.04 16.48
C GLU A 43 -4.40 12.14 17.71
N MET A 44 -4.30 12.75 18.90
CA MET A 44 -3.93 12.04 20.14
C MET A 44 -4.96 11.00 20.63
N ARG A 45 -6.19 10.96 20.08
CA ARG A 45 -7.23 9.98 20.43
C ARG A 45 -8.31 9.89 19.35
N GLY A 46 -8.80 8.68 19.05
CA GLY A 46 -9.93 8.47 18.13
C GLY A 46 -9.60 8.62 16.64
N GLY A 47 -8.40 9.08 16.28
CA GLY A 47 -7.93 9.14 14.91
C GLY A 47 -7.68 7.78 14.28
N ALA A 48 -7.52 7.77 12.95
CA ALA A 48 -7.18 6.57 12.19
C ALA A 48 -5.83 6.00 12.65
N ALA A 49 -5.82 4.71 12.96
CA ALA A 49 -4.63 3.99 13.41
C ALA A 49 -4.59 2.63 12.72
N ASN A 50 -3.49 2.34 12.02
CA ASN A 50 -3.26 1.04 11.41
C ASN A 50 -1.81 0.58 11.60
N CYS A 51 -1.57 -0.72 11.60
CA CYS A 51 -0.22 -1.25 11.59
C CYS A 51 -0.06 -2.36 10.56
N SER A 52 1.11 -2.38 9.94
CA SER A 52 1.58 -3.44 9.08
C SER A 52 2.44 -4.40 9.88
N VAL A 53 2.14 -5.69 9.78
CA VAL A 53 2.89 -6.76 10.44
C VAL A 53 3.28 -7.81 9.43
N VAL A 54 4.57 -8.12 9.35
CA VAL A 54 5.08 -9.19 8.51
C VAL A 54 5.68 -10.24 9.43
N VAL A 55 5.26 -11.50 9.27
CA VAL A 55 5.82 -12.66 9.99
C VAL A 55 6.32 -13.66 8.96
N SER A 56 7.59 -14.03 9.03
CA SER A 56 8.28 -14.75 7.96
C SER A 56 9.26 -15.78 8.52
N THR A 57 9.47 -16.88 7.79
CA THR A 57 10.58 -17.82 8.08
C THR A 57 11.91 -17.31 7.52
N ASP A 58 11.86 -16.39 6.56
CA ASP A 58 13.02 -15.74 5.94
C ASP A 58 13.11 -14.26 6.34
N PRO A 59 14.29 -13.61 6.25
CA PRO A 59 14.45 -12.19 6.56
C PRO A 59 13.41 -11.30 5.86
N VAL A 60 12.82 -10.37 6.62
CA VAL A 60 11.81 -9.44 6.09
C VAL A 60 12.47 -8.33 5.28
N GLY A 61 12.14 -8.25 3.99
CA GLY A 61 12.72 -7.26 3.07
C GLY A 61 12.07 -5.87 3.11
N SER A 62 10.79 -5.76 3.50
CA SER A 62 10.09 -4.48 3.62
C SER A 62 9.02 -4.52 4.73
N PRO A 63 8.88 -3.45 5.51
CA PRO A 63 7.86 -3.32 6.54
C PRO A 63 6.48 -2.89 6.01
N ILE A 64 6.39 -2.39 4.77
CA ILE A 64 5.18 -1.78 4.22
C ILE A 64 4.39 -2.79 3.37
N ILE A 65 3.07 -2.82 3.52
CA ILE A 65 2.18 -3.83 2.94
C ILE A 65 1.14 -3.13 2.04
N ALA A 66 1.22 -3.31 0.71
CA ALA A 66 0.14 -2.89 -0.21
C ALA A 66 -0.89 -3.99 -0.36
N VAL A 67 -0.42 -5.22 -0.59
CA VAL A 67 -1.26 -6.42 -0.67
C VAL A 67 -1.00 -7.29 0.55
N ALA A 68 -2.05 -7.51 1.34
CA ALA A 68 -2.03 -8.28 2.58
C ALA A 68 -2.61 -9.69 2.37
N ASP A 69 -2.04 -10.67 3.08
CA ASP A 69 -2.64 -11.99 3.21
C ASP A 69 -3.88 -11.92 4.10
N ASP A 70 -3.81 -11.10 5.15
CA ASP A 70 -4.90 -10.88 6.09
C ASP A 70 -5.08 -9.39 6.41
N VAL A 71 -6.34 -8.97 6.51
CA VAL A 71 -6.72 -7.65 7.01
C VAL A 71 -7.66 -7.80 8.21
N VAL A 72 -7.37 -7.07 9.28
CA VAL A 72 -8.20 -6.98 10.48
C VAL A 72 -8.78 -5.58 10.60
N VAL A 73 -10.10 -5.47 10.64
CA VAL A 73 -10.86 -4.21 10.68
C VAL A 73 -11.64 -4.11 11.98
N MET A 74 -11.38 -3.05 12.76
CA MET A 74 -12.02 -2.82 14.06
C MET A 74 -13.10 -1.72 14.06
N ASN A 75 -13.25 -0.97 12.96
CA ASN A 75 -14.21 0.13 12.80
C ASN A 75 -14.65 0.30 11.34
N GLU A 76 -15.75 1.03 11.12
CA GLU A 76 -16.37 1.25 9.80
C GLU A 76 -15.40 1.82 8.76
N PRO A 77 -14.67 2.93 9.02
CA PRO A 77 -13.84 3.55 7.98
C PRO A 77 -12.66 2.67 7.54
N SER A 78 -12.19 1.77 8.40
CA SER A 78 -11.11 0.86 8.02
C SER A 78 -11.58 -0.24 7.06
N LEU A 79 -12.88 -0.56 7.00
CA LEU A 79 -13.38 -1.49 5.99
C LEU A 79 -13.21 -0.87 4.60
N GLU A 80 -13.71 0.35 4.42
CA GLU A 80 -13.63 1.09 3.16
C GLU A 80 -12.18 1.25 2.68
N LEU A 81 -11.27 1.57 3.60
CA LEU A 81 -9.86 1.78 3.28
C LEU A 81 -9.09 0.48 2.96
N PHE A 82 -9.34 -0.61 3.69
CA PHE A 82 -8.45 -1.78 3.68
C PHE A 82 -9.05 -3.05 3.07
N GLU A 83 -10.33 -3.08 2.70
CA GLU A 83 -10.92 -4.24 2.02
C GLU A 83 -10.18 -4.57 0.70
N SER A 84 -9.82 -3.54 -0.07
CA SER A 84 -9.10 -3.66 -1.34
C SER A 84 -7.69 -4.23 -1.20
N HIS A 85 -7.09 -4.13 -0.01
CA HIS A 85 -5.72 -4.56 0.26
C HIS A 85 -5.63 -6.09 0.44
N VAL A 86 -6.76 -6.78 0.64
CA VAL A 86 -6.77 -8.24 0.79
C VAL A 86 -6.49 -8.88 -0.57
N LYS A 87 -5.47 -9.74 -0.62
CA LYS A 87 -5.19 -10.55 -1.82
C LYS A 87 -6.37 -11.48 -2.14
N PRO A 88 -6.59 -11.87 -3.41
CA PRO A 88 -7.55 -12.92 -3.73
C PRO A 88 -7.28 -14.20 -2.92
N GLY A 89 -8.32 -14.74 -2.29
CA GLY A 89 -8.26 -15.88 -1.37
C GLY A 89 -7.67 -15.56 0.02
N GLY A 90 -7.35 -14.30 0.31
CA GLY A 90 -6.90 -13.82 1.62
C GLY A 90 -8.04 -13.75 2.64
N ASN A 91 -7.73 -13.30 3.86
CA ASN A 91 -8.70 -13.23 4.96
C ASN A 91 -9.02 -11.78 5.35
N LEU A 92 -10.30 -11.48 5.48
CA LEU A 92 -10.81 -10.25 6.07
C LEU A 92 -11.54 -10.58 7.37
N LEU A 93 -11.00 -10.11 8.51
CA LEU A 93 -11.63 -10.24 9.82
C LEU A 93 -12.22 -8.89 10.23
N LEU A 94 -13.52 -8.83 10.47
CA LEU A 94 -14.22 -7.59 10.78
C LEU A 94 -14.97 -7.64 12.10
N ASN A 95 -14.88 -6.55 12.85
CA ASN A 95 -15.63 -6.36 14.09
C ASN A 95 -17.09 -6.01 13.78
N SER A 96 -17.97 -7.01 13.73
CA SER A 96 -19.38 -6.84 13.39
C SER A 96 -20.20 -6.10 14.45
N SER A 97 -19.65 -5.88 15.65
CA SER A 97 -20.32 -5.05 16.65
C SER A 97 -20.25 -3.56 16.29
N LEU A 98 -19.27 -3.13 15.51
CA LEU A 98 -19.04 -1.73 15.14
C LEU A 98 -19.09 -1.47 13.64
N VAL A 99 -18.82 -2.49 12.82
CA VAL A 99 -18.89 -2.43 11.37
C VAL A 99 -20.24 -2.96 10.91
N GLN A 100 -21.06 -2.11 10.31
CA GLN A 100 -22.40 -2.45 9.83
C GLN A 100 -22.44 -2.67 8.31
N SER A 101 -21.52 -2.07 7.55
CA SER A 101 -21.46 -2.31 6.11
C SER A 101 -20.99 -3.73 5.78
N GLU A 102 -21.47 -4.21 4.64
CA GLU A 102 -21.12 -5.49 4.09
C GLU A 102 -19.93 -5.35 3.13
N PRO A 103 -18.89 -6.20 3.24
CA PRO A 103 -17.82 -6.21 2.25
C PRO A 103 -18.35 -6.51 0.85
N THR A 104 -17.77 -5.87 -0.15
CA THR A 104 -18.19 -5.96 -1.56
C THR A 104 -17.46 -7.07 -2.32
N ARG A 105 -16.23 -7.40 -1.91
CA ARG A 105 -15.36 -8.40 -2.52
C ARG A 105 -15.90 -9.80 -2.26
N LYS A 106 -15.87 -10.61 -3.32
CA LYS A 106 -16.43 -11.97 -3.36
C LYS A 106 -15.38 -13.07 -3.44
N ASP A 107 -14.14 -12.68 -3.68
CA ASP A 107 -13.00 -13.56 -3.91
C ASP A 107 -12.11 -13.71 -2.67
N ILE A 108 -12.56 -13.24 -1.49
CA ILE A 108 -11.82 -13.28 -0.22
C ILE A 108 -12.63 -13.99 0.87
N ASN A 109 -11.95 -14.48 1.91
CA ASN A 109 -12.59 -15.12 3.05
C ASN A 109 -12.99 -14.08 4.10
N ILE A 110 -14.29 -13.95 4.35
CA ILE A 110 -14.82 -12.94 5.28
C ILE A 110 -15.23 -13.61 6.60
N TYR A 111 -14.69 -13.09 7.71
CA TYR A 111 -15.01 -13.50 9.07
C TYR A 111 -15.57 -12.31 9.84
N LYS A 112 -16.77 -12.47 10.40
CA LYS A 112 -17.47 -11.45 11.19
C LYS A 112 -17.47 -11.84 12.65
N ILE A 113 -16.89 -10.99 13.51
CA ILE A 113 -16.71 -11.29 14.92
C ILE A 113 -17.38 -10.18 15.74
N PRO A 114 -18.33 -10.51 16.65
CA PRO A 114 -18.98 -9.52 17.51
C PRO A 114 -18.07 -9.15 18.70
N VAL A 115 -16.95 -8.50 18.40
CA VAL A 115 -15.83 -8.30 19.33
C VAL A 115 -16.25 -7.52 20.57
N ASN A 116 -17.01 -6.43 20.41
CA ASN A 116 -17.42 -5.58 21.54
C ASN A 116 -18.46 -6.27 22.41
N ASP A 117 -19.34 -7.08 21.82
CA ASP A 117 -20.37 -7.80 22.55
C ASP A 117 -19.74 -8.86 23.45
N ILE A 118 -18.78 -9.62 22.92
CA ILE A 118 -17.99 -10.60 23.68
C ILE A 118 -17.19 -9.91 24.80
N ALA A 119 -16.52 -8.79 24.51
CA ALA A 119 -15.79 -8.03 25.52
C ALA A 119 -16.72 -7.50 26.64
N GLY A 120 -17.95 -7.11 26.29
CA GLY A 120 -19.00 -6.73 27.21
C GLY A 120 -19.43 -7.88 28.13
N GLN A 121 -19.63 -9.08 27.57
CA GLN A 121 -19.97 -10.29 28.33
C GLN A 121 -18.84 -10.74 29.27
N ILE A 122 -17.58 -10.52 28.90
CA ILE A 122 -16.41 -10.74 29.77
C ILE A 122 -16.38 -9.74 30.94
N GLY A 123 -17.09 -8.62 30.83
CA GLY A 123 -17.16 -7.56 31.83
C GLY A 123 -16.02 -6.54 31.73
N ASN A 124 -15.27 -6.53 30.63
CA ASN A 124 -14.21 -5.54 30.39
C ASN A 124 -14.10 -5.16 28.91
N PRO A 125 -14.69 -4.03 28.49
CA PRO A 125 -14.62 -3.56 27.09
C PRO A 125 -13.18 -3.35 26.57
N ARG A 126 -12.19 -3.17 27.45
CA ARG A 126 -10.78 -2.96 27.06
C ARG A 126 -10.11 -4.22 26.52
N VAL A 127 -10.74 -5.39 26.61
CA VAL A 127 -10.21 -6.66 26.06
C VAL A 127 -10.71 -6.95 24.65
N ALA A 128 -11.44 -6.03 24.00
CA ALA A 128 -11.94 -6.21 22.65
C ALA A 128 -10.84 -6.61 21.65
N ASN A 129 -9.69 -5.94 21.70
CA ASN A 129 -8.55 -6.30 20.85
C ASN A 129 -8.06 -7.75 21.07
N MET A 130 -8.18 -8.28 22.29
CA MET A 130 -7.80 -9.67 22.56
C MET A 130 -8.80 -10.68 22.03
N VAL A 131 -10.08 -10.33 22.01
CA VAL A 131 -11.11 -11.15 21.36
C VAL A 131 -10.82 -11.24 19.86
N MET A 132 -10.58 -10.10 19.20
CA MET A 132 -10.23 -10.11 17.77
C MET A 132 -8.93 -10.89 17.51
N LEU A 133 -7.91 -10.71 18.36
CA LEU A 133 -6.66 -11.45 18.26
C LEU A 133 -6.89 -12.96 18.38
N GLY A 134 -7.74 -13.41 19.30
CA GLY A 134 -8.10 -14.83 19.42
C GLY A 134 -8.74 -15.38 18.14
N ALA A 135 -9.69 -14.65 17.56
CA ALA A 135 -10.29 -15.02 16.28
C ALA A 135 -9.23 -15.12 15.17
N TYR A 136 -8.32 -14.15 15.09
CA TYR A 136 -7.23 -14.16 14.13
C TYR A 136 -6.31 -15.39 14.26
N LEU A 137 -5.94 -15.77 15.49
CA LEU A 137 -5.13 -16.97 15.73
C LEU A 137 -5.86 -18.25 15.31
N LYS A 138 -7.18 -18.33 15.54
CA LYS A 138 -7.97 -19.50 15.14
C LYS A 138 -8.02 -19.67 13.61
N VAL A 139 -8.14 -18.58 12.86
CA VAL A 139 -8.20 -18.59 11.39
C VAL A 139 -6.83 -18.93 10.80
N THR A 140 -5.75 -18.38 11.36
CA THR A 140 -4.45 -18.39 10.69
C THR A 140 -3.47 -19.43 11.21
N GLY A 141 -3.55 -19.79 12.51
CA GLY A 141 -2.53 -20.59 13.18
C GLY A 141 -1.13 -19.96 13.10
N LEU A 142 -1.03 -18.64 12.92
CA LEU A 142 0.24 -17.99 12.58
C LEU A 142 1.27 -18.10 13.70
N VAL A 143 0.83 -17.99 14.95
CA VAL A 143 1.65 -18.11 16.18
C VAL A 143 0.81 -18.80 17.25
N GLU A 144 1.48 -19.43 18.21
CA GLU A 144 0.83 -20.13 19.31
C GLU A 144 0.23 -19.15 20.33
N LYS A 145 -0.89 -19.56 20.94
CA LYS A 145 -1.55 -18.80 22.01
C LYS A 145 -0.59 -18.51 23.16
N ASP A 146 0.22 -19.49 23.55
CA ASP A 146 1.15 -19.37 24.67
C ASP A 146 2.25 -18.34 24.37
N SER A 147 2.70 -18.25 23.11
CA SER A 147 3.64 -17.23 22.65
C SER A 147 3.05 -15.82 22.77
N ILE A 148 1.75 -15.65 22.51
CA ILE A 148 1.04 -14.37 22.71
C ILE A 148 0.96 -14.00 24.19
N ILE A 149 0.69 -14.96 25.07
CA ILE A 149 0.67 -14.72 26.52
C ILE A 149 2.06 -14.37 27.05
N ALA A 150 3.11 -15.05 26.55
CA ALA A 150 4.49 -14.69 26.87
C ALA A 150 4.86 -13.28 26.35
N ALA A 151 4.46 -12.95 25.12
CA ALA A 151 4.64 -11.64 24.51
C ALA A 151 3.93 -10.53 25.30
N PHE A 152 2.77 -10.80 25.89
CA PHE A 152 2.02 -9.83 26.70
C PHE A 152 2.86 -9.24 27.83
N THR A 153 3.63 -10.08 28.52
CA THR A 153 4.52 -9.64 29.61
C THR A 153 5.65 -8.75 29.08
N LYS A 154 6.17 -9.03 27.88
CA LYS A 154 7.22 -8.22 27.24
C LYS A 154 6.71 -6.86 26.79
N VAL A 155 5.53 -6.82 26.16
CA VAL A 155 4.94 -5.58 25.62
C VAL A 155 4.45 -4.65 26.73
N TYR A 156 3.86 -5.19 27.80
CA TYR A 156 3.20 -4.38 28.84
C TYR A 156 3.93 -4.32 30.18
N GLY A 157 4.97 -5.13 30.36
CA GLY A 157 5.75 -5.22 31.59
C GLY A 157 5.05 -5.97 32.72
N ASP A 158 5.82 -6.30 33.76
CA ASP A 158 5.39 -7.13 34.89
C ASP A 158 4.18 -6.56 35.66
N LYS A 159 4.05 -5.23 35.70
CA LYS A 159 2.95 -4.54 36.41
C LYS A 159 1.56 -4.93 35.86
N LYS A 160 1.48 -5.39 34.61
CA LYS A 160 0.22 -5.79 33.97
C LYS A 160 -0.02 -7.31 33.98
N LYS A 161 0.84 -8.13 34.60
CA LYS A 161 0.64 -9.59 34.72
C LYS A 161 -0.71 -9.99 35.31
N LYS A 162 -1.24 -9.20 36.26
CA LYS A 162 -2.58 -9.41 36.83
C LYS A 162 -3.72 -9.38 35.80
N LEU A 163 -3.49 -8.81 34.63
CA LEU A 163 -4.46 -8.75 33.54
C LEU A 163 -4.38 -9.98 32.62
N ILE A 164 -3.36 -10.85 32.74
CA ILE A 164 -3.21 -12.01 31.87
C ILE A 164 -4.46 -12.91 31.88
N PRO A 165 -5.05 -13.30 33.03
CA PRO A 165 -6.18 -14.22 33.04
C PRO A 165 -7.40 -13.71 32.26
N ILE A 166 -7.70 -12.40 32.35
CA ILE A 166 -8.84 -11.82 31.62
C ILE A 166 -8.55 -11.67 30.12
N ASN A 167 -7.30 -11.38 29.73
CA ASN A 167 -6.91 -11.32 28.32
C ASN A 167 -6.86 -12.73 27.70
N GLU A 168 -6.42 -13.73 28.46
CA GLU A 168 -6.40 -15.12 28.03
C GLU A 168 -7.82 -15.66 27.82
N LYS A 169 -8.75 -15.34 28.74
CA LYS A 169 -10.17 -15.63 28.55
C LYS A 169 -10.70 -14.97 27.28
N ALA A 170 -10.38 -13.69 27.06
CA ALA A 170 -10.81 -12.96 25.87
C ALA A 170 -10.30 -13.60 24.55
N ILE A 171 -9.04 -14.04 24.52
CA ILE A 171 -8.49 -14.79 23.38
C ILE A 171 -9.30 -16.08 23.15
N GLY A 172 -9.61 -16.83 24.21
CA GLY A 172 -10.40 -18.06 24.09
C GLY A 172 -11.81 -17.82 23.54
N GLU A 173 -12.52 -16.81 24.04
CA GLU A 173 -13.85 -16.46 23.50
C GLU A 173 -13.78 -16.00 22.04
N GLY A 174 -12.72 -15.27 21.68
CA GLY A 174 -12.44 -14.89 20.29
C GLY A 174 -12.25 -16.09 19.37
N GLN A 175 -11.52 -17.12 19.82
CA GLN A 175 -11.32 -18.36 19.06
C GLN A 175 -12.64 -19.13 18.87
N ASN A 176 -13.52 -19.12 19.88
CA ASN A 176 -14.82 -19.80 19.82
C ASN A 176 -15.83 -19.08 18.94
N ALA A 177 -15.68 -17.76 18.77
CA ALA A 177 -16.59 -16.94 17.97
C ALA A 177 -16.39 -17.07 16.45
N VAL A 178 -15.32 -17.73 16.00
CA VAL A 178 -15.05 -17.92 14.57
C VAL A 178 -15.97 -18.98 13.98
N GLY A 179 -16.93 -18.54 13.16
CA GLY A 179 -17.74 -19.42 12.31
C GLY A 179 -17.05 -19.80 10.99
N SER A 180 -17.74 -20.59 10.15
CA SER A 180 -17.29 -20.86 8.78
C SER A 180 -17.21 -19.56 7.98
N PRO A 181 -16.18 -19.37 7.12
CA PRO A 181 -16.09 -18.18 6.27
C PRO A 181 -17.33 -18.10 5.36
N GLN A 182 -17.86 -16.88 5.19
CA GLN A 182 -18.91 -16.65 4.19
C GLN A 182 -18.27 -16.73 2.80
N ALA A 183 -18.31 -17.91 2.17
CA ALA A 183 -17.94 -18.08 0.77
C ALA A 183 -19.09 -17.57 -0.12
N SER A 184 -18.82 -16.57 -0.96
CA SER A 184 -19.70 -16.26 -2.08
C SER A 184 -19.26 -17.02 -3.32
N ASN A 185 -20.14 -17.90 -3.79
CA ASN A 185 -19.94 -18.85 -4.89
C ASN A 185 -19.19 -18.27 -6.09
N LEU A 186 -18.08 -18.93 -6.46
CA LEU A 186 -17.43 -18.84 -7.78
C LEU A 186 -18.21 -19.68 -8.79
N GLU A 187 -19.46 -19.32 -9.09
CA GLU A 187 -20.17 -19.82 -10.27
C GLU A 187 -21.06 -18.71 -10.84
N GLY A 188 -20.64 -18.09 -11.94
CA GLY A 188 -21.45 -17.08 -12.60
C GLY A 188 -20.72 -16.27 -13.67
N LYS A 189 -20.85 -16.75 -14.91
CA LYS A 189 -20.54 -16.12 -16.21
C LYS A 189 -20.36 -14.59 -16.17
N VAL A 190 -19.18 -14.15 -16.64
CA VAL A 190 -18.87 -12.77 -17.00
C VAL A 190 -19.78 -12.34 -18.16
N ASN A 191 -20.80 -11.54 -17.85
CA ASN A 191 -21.47 -10.69 -18.84
C ASN A 191 -21.18 -9.23 -18.46
N ARG A 192 -20.41 -8.56 -19.33
CA ARG A 192 -20.13 -7.13 -19.26
C ARG A 192 -21.27 -6.36 -19.94
N THR A 193 -21.64 -5.23 -19.36
CA THR A 193 -22.02 -4.02 -20.10
C THR A 193 -21.47 -2.80 -19.35
N PRO A 194 -20.75 -1.89 -20.01
CA PRO A 194 -20.24 -0.66 -19.41
C PRO A 194 -21.20 0.49 -19.70
N GLU A 195 -21.69 1.19 -18.68
CA GLU A 195 -22.16 2.56 -18.84
C GLU A 195 -22.34 3.28 -17.50
N GLN A 196 -21.72 4.46 -17.42
CA GLN A 196 -22.13 5.64 -16.66
C GLN A 196 -22.00 5.63 -15.13
N ASN A 197 -20.89 6.19 -14.62
CA ASN A 197 -20.88 7.52 -13.99
C ASN A 197 -19.53 7.77 -13.29
N TYR A 198 -18.61 8.50 -13.95
CA TYR A 198 -17.52 9.18 -13.27
C TYR A 198 -18.08 10.48 -12.67
N SER A 199 -18.32 10.49 -11.36
CA SER A 199 -18.43 11.73 -10.60
C SER A 199 -17.19 11.90 -9.74
N LEU A 200 -16.30 12.80 -10.17
CA LEU A 200 -15.25 13.38 -9.34
C LEU A 200 -15.91 14.10 -8.16
N ARG A 201 -15.67 13.61 -6.94
CA ARG A 201 -15.79 14.42 -5.71
C ARG A 201 -14.54 14.22 -4.88
N GLY A 202 -13.81 15.31 -4.71
CA GLY A 202 -12.68 15.37 -3.79
C GLY A 202 -13.10 15.13 -2.34
N GLY A 203 -12.16 14.57 -1.58
CA GLY A 203 -12.26 14.35 -0.15
C GLY A 203 -10.85 14.19 0.42
N GLU A 204 -10.57 14.92 1.49
CA GLU A 204 -9.28 15.11 2.14
C GLU A 204 -8.85 13.83 2.89
N ASN A 205 -7.85 13.06 2.42
CA ASN A 205 -7.07 12.20 3.32
C ASN A 205 -5.74 11.69 2.69
N PRO A 206 -4.56 11.99 3.27
CA PRO A 206 -3.26 11.52 2.76
C PRO A 206 -2.97 10.01 2.90
N GLN A 207 -3.94 9.20 3.33
CA GLN A 207 -3.79 7.75 3.55
C GLN A 207 -4.32 6.89 2.38
N GLU A 208 -4.92 7.49 1.34
CA GLU A 208 -5.49 6.76 0.20
C GLU A 208 -4.52 6.51 -0.97
N ILE A 209 -3.22 6.72 -0.81
CA ILE A 209 -2.26 6.26 -1.84
C ILE A 209 -1.92 4.80 -1.59
N SER A 210 -2.71 3.89 -2.14
CA SER A 210 -2.38 2.45 -2.15
C SER A 210 -1.27 2.08 -3.17
N TYR A 211 -0.43 3.04 -3.60
CA TYR A 211 0.47 2.86 -4.76
C TYR A 211 1.98 2.76 -4.42
N ILE A 212 2.35 2.64 -3.14
CA ILE A 212 3.76 2.72 -2.74
C ILE A 212 4.44 1.36 -2.53
N ASN A 213 3.73 0.24 -2.35
CA ASN A 213 4.39 -1.03 -1.95
C ASN A 213 4.49 -2.10 -3.03
N ASP A 214 4.05 -1.81 -4.24
CA ASP A 214 4.27 -2.68 -5.40
C ASP A 214 5.29 -2.07 -6.36
N ILE A 215 6.46 -1.71 -5.83
CA ILE A 215 7.68 -2.00 -6.59
C ILE A 215 7.85 -3.52 -6.54
N ARG A 216 6.94 -4.24 -7.19
CA ARG A 216 7.15 -5.63 -7.56
C ARG A 216 8.44 -5.60 -8.37
N LYS A 217 9.47 -6.28 -7.89
CA LYS A 217 10.33 -6.95 -8.87
C LYS A 217 9.38 -7.90 -9.59
N MET A 218 9.03 -7.56 -10.82
CA MET A 218 8.26 -8.46 -11.69
C MET A 218 8.94 -9.82 -11.58
N ASP A 219 8.24 -10.81 -11.03
CA ASP A 219 8.72 -12.17 -11.13
C ASP A 219 8.65 -12.59 -12.61
N LYS A 220 9.33 -13.68 -12.97
CA LYS A 220 9.37 -14.11 -14.37
C LYS A 220 7.98 -14.44 -14.94
N GLU A 221 7.04 -14.86 -14.10
CA GLU A 221 5.68 -15.26 -14.51
C GLU A 221 4.78 -14.04 -14.79
N ASP A 222 4.88 -13.00 -13.96
CA ASP A 222 4.25 -11.69 -14.18
C ASP A 222 4.79 -11.03 -15.45
N GLU A 223 6.11 -11.14 -15.67
CA GLU A 223 6.76 -10.60 -16.87
C GLU A 223 6.26 -11.31 -18.14
N GLU A 224 6.23 -12.64 -18.17
CA GLU A 224 5.71 -13.40 -19.32
C GLU A 224 4.25 -13.03 -19.63
N LYS A 225 3.44 -12.83 -18.60
CA LYS A 225 2.02 -12.48 -18.76
C LYS A 225 1.84 -11.03 -19.25
N ILE A 226 2.59 -10.08 -18.71
CA ILE A 226 2.49 -8.66 -19.12
C ILE A 226 2.94 -8.49 -20.56
N PHE A 227 4.04 -9.13 -20.95
CA PHE A 227 4.57 -9.04 -22.31
C PHE A 227 3.96 -10.05 -23.29
N SER A 228 2.89 -10.75 -22.91
CA SER A 228 2.17 -11.68 -23.79
C SER A 228 1.31 -11.00 -24.86
N SER A 229 0.95 -9.73 -24.69
CA SER A 229 0.18 -8.97 -25.68
C SER A 229 0.37 -7.45 -25.57
N GLU A 230 0.26 -6.73 -26.68
CA GLU A 230 0.34 -5.26 -26.73
C GLU A 230 -0.62 -4.58 -25.75
N LEU A 231 -1.84 -5.11 -25.66
CA LEU A 231 -2.85 -4.55 -24.77
C LEU A 231 -2.48 -4.71 -23.29
N ASN A 232 -1.76 -5.78 -22.92
CA ASN A 232 -1.27 -5.95 -21.55
C ASN A 232 -0.10 -5.01 -21.25
N ILE A 233 0.81 -4.80 -22.20
CA ILE A 233 1.93 -3.87 -22.06
C ILE A 233 1.39 -2.44 -21.84
N VAL A 234 0.45 -1.97 -22.68
CA VAL A 234 -0.15 -0.64 -22.52
C VAL A 234 -0.96 -0.52 -21.23
N LYS A 235 -1.68 -1.57 -20.81
CA LYS A 235 -2.40 -1.53 -19.52
C LYS A 235 -1.46 -1.42 -18.34
N GLN A 236 -0.33 -2.12 -18.37
CA GLN A 236 0.68 -2.02 -17.31
C GLN A 236 1.36 -0.65 -17.33
N ALA A 237 1.66 -0.09 -18.51
CA ALA A 237 2.18 1.27 -18.65
C ALA A 237 1.22 2.31 -18.03
N LEU A 238 -0.07 2.22 -18.36
CA LEU A 238 -1.11 3.09 -17.79
C LEU A 238 -1.20 2.96 -16.27
N LEU A 239 -1.12 1.74 -15.76
CA LEU A 239 -1.11 1.49 -14.33
C LEU A 239 0.08 2.22 -13.68
N ASN A 240 1.30 1.98 -14.18
CA ASN A 240 2.54 2.60 -13.68
C ASN A 240 2.45 4.14 -13.60
N GLU A 241 1.95 4.80 -14.64
CA GLU A 241 1.78 6.27 -14.64
C GLU A 241 0.74 6.74 -13.62
N ILE A 242 -0.39 6.03 -13.51
CA ILE A 242 -1.42 6.34 -12.52
C ILE A 242 -0.87 6.16 -11.09
N GLU A 243 -0.06 5.13 -10.84
CA GLU A 243 0.62 4.93 -9.55
C GLU A 243 1.53 6.12 -9.22
N GLY A 244 2.32 6.56 -10.22
CA GLY A 244 3.22 7.70 -10.13
C GLY A 244 2.48 9.01 -9.84
N ILE A 245 1.40 9.31 -10.58
CA ILE A 245 0.57 10.51 -10.38
C ILE A 245 0.06 10.56 -8.93
N ASN A 246 -0.49 9.46 -8.43
CA ASN A 246 -1.03 9.40 -7.08
C ASN A 246 0.06 9.63 -6.03
N TYR A 247 1.22 9.00 -6.22
CA TYR A 247 2.38 9.21 -5.38
C TYR A 247 2.83 10.67 -5.35
N PHE A 248 2.99 11.30 -6.52
CA PHE A 248 3.47 12.67 -6.63
C PHE A 248 2.45 13.68 -6.08
N LYS A 249 1.15 13.50 -6.33
CA LYS A 249 0.11 14.38 -5.79
C LYS A 249 0.10 14.44 -4.26
N VAL A 250 0.28 13.32 -3.58
CA VAL A 250 0.35 13.36 -2.12
C VAL A 250 1.72 13.77 -1.62
N SER A 251 2.79 13.40 -2.32
CA SER A 251 4.11 13.96 -2.01
C SER A 251 4.06 15.49 -2.01
N ALA A 252 3.41 16.10 -3.00
CA ALA A 252 3.15 17.53 -3.03
C ALA A 252 2.35 18.03 -1.83
N SER A 253 1.26 17.35 -1.46
CA SER A 253 0.43 17.75 -0.32
C SER A 253 1.16 17.68 1.02
N GLN A 254 2.10 16.74 1.19
CA GLN A 254 2.98 16.67 2.37
C GLN A 254 3.91 17.88 2.50
N PHE A 255 4.23 18.55 1.39
CA PHE A 255 5.03 19.77 1.35
C PHE A 255 4.17 21.03 1.14
N SER A 256 2.87 20.98 1.42
CA SER A 256 1.96 22.11 1.20
C SER A 256 2.51 23.43 1.77
N GLY A 257 2.54 24.48 0.93
CA GLY A 257 3.10 25.79 1.27
C GLY A 257 4.62 25.92 1.10
N GLN A 258 5.33 24.87 0.66
CA GLN A 258 6.77 24.89 0.38
C GLN A 258 7.03 24.83 -1.13
N GLU A 259 8.19 25.33 -1.57
CA GLU A 259 8.60 25.24 -2.97
C GLU A 259 8.76 23.79 -3.46
N THR A 260 9.10 22.85 -2.57
CA THR A 260 9.17 21.41 -2.84
C THR A 260 7.86 20.82 -3.37
N ALA A 261 6.71 21.36 -2.95
CA ALA A 261 5.41 20.89 -3.45
C ALA A 261 5.31 21.06 -4.97
N LYS A 262 5.85 22.17 -5.51
CA LYS A 262 5.81 22.48 -6.95
C LYS A 262 6.54 21.44 -7.80
N ILE A 263 7.62 20.86 -7.27
CA ILE A 263 8.36 19.77 -7.96
C ILE A 263 7.43 18.59 -8.18
N PHE A 264 6.77 18.14 -7.11
CA PHE A 264 5.89 16.98 -7.17
C PHE A 264 4.57 17.27 -7.91
N GLU A 265 4.05 18.49 -7.85
CA GLU A 265 2.92 18.92 -8.69
C GLU A 265 3.28 18.87 -10.18
N SER A 266 4.46 19.36 -10.56
CA SER A 266 4.95 19.31 -11.94
C SER A 266 5.16 17.87 -12.41
N LEU A 267 5.76 17.00 -11.58
CA LEU A 267 5.89 15.57 -11.89
C LEU A 267 4.54 14.86 -12.06
N ALA A 268 3.55 15.17 -11.22
CA ALA A 268 2.22 14.62 -11.34
C ALA A 268 1.54 15.08 -12.63
N HIS A 269 1.73 16.34 -13.02
CA HIS A 269 1.16 16.88 -14.26
C HIS A 269 1.78 16.23 -15.50
N GLN A 270 3.10 16.08 -15.55
CA GLN A 270 3.79 15.45 -16.67
C GLN A 270 3.41 13.96 -16.83
N ALA A 271 3.24 13.24 -15.72
CA ALA A 271 2.75 11.86 -15.75
C ALA A 271 1.28 11.76 -16.24
N ASP A 272 0.45 12.77 -15.99
CA ASP A 272 -0.93 12.85 -16.53
C ASP A 272 -0.92 12.97 -18.07
N GLU A 273 0.02 13.73 -18.63
CA GLU A 273 0.22 13.81 -20.09
C GLU A 273 0.66 12.46 -20.68
N HIS A 274 1.51 11.70 -19.97
CA HIS A 274 1.88 10.34 -20.37
C HIS A 274 0.67 9.40 -20.42
N VAL A 275 -0.24 9.50 -19.44
CA VAL A 275 -1.50 8.74 -19.42
C VAL A 275 -2.33 9.03 -20.66
N GLU A 276 -2.45 10.30 -21.07
CA GLU A 276 -3.18 10.64 -22.30
C GLU A 276 -2.57 9.96 -23.53
N TYR A 277 -1.25 9.95 -23.65
CA TYR A 277 -0.56 9.32 -24.77
C TYR A 277 -0.78 7.81 -24.80
N LEU A 278 -0.69 7.16 -23.63
CA LEU A 278 -0.91 5.73 -23.48
C LEU A 278 -2.38 5.33 -23.69
N MET A 279 -3.35 6.16 -23.29
CA MET A 279 -4.77 5.92 -23.56
C MET A 279 -5.07 5.98 -25.06
N ARG A 280 -4.48 6.95 -25.78
CA ARG A 280 -4.60 7.02 -27.25
C ARG A 280 -3.99 5.79 -27.92
N LEU A 281 -2.83 5.33 -27.44
CA LEU A 281 -2.21 4.09 -27.91
C LEU A 281 -3.08 2.86 -27.63
N LYS A 282 -3.69 2.77 -26.45
CA LYS A 282 -4.62 1.68 -26.09
C LYS A 282 -5.78 1.63 -27.07
N ASP A 283 -6.40 2.77 -27.32
CA ASP A 283 -7.52 2.91 -28.24
C ASP A 283 -7.14 2.47 -29.66
N GLN A 284 -5.93 2.81 -30.11
CA GLN A 284 -5.38 2.38 -31.39
C GLN A 284 -5.27 0.86 -31.49
N ILE A 285 -4.72 0.22 -30.46
CA ILE A 285 -4.55 -1.23 -30.41
C ILE A 285 -5.91 -1.94 -30.45
N GLU A 286 -6.90 -1.41 -29.72
CA GLU A 286 -8.24 -1.97 -29.69
C GLU A 286 -8.97 -1.78 -31.04
N LYS A 287 -8.78 -0.63 -31.69
CA LYS A 287 -9.43 -0.29 -32.98
C LYS A 287 -8.63 -0.74 -34.22
N HIS A 288 -7.41 -1.24 -34.04
CA HIS A 288 -6.48 -1.63 -35.11
C HIS A 288 -6.16 -0.48 -36.10
N GLU A 289 -6.06 0.75 -35.61
CA GLU A 289 -5.73 1.94 -36.41
C GLU A 289 -4.20 2.18 -36.49
N ALA A 290 -3.71 2.95 -37.46
CA ALA A 290 -2.28 3.26 -37.63
C ALA A 290 -2.00 4.78 -37.55
N GLY A 291 -0.80 5.18 -37.12
CA GLY A 291 -0.27 6.53 -37.33
C GLY A 291 -0.58 7.53 -36.22
N ILE A 292 -0.55 7.12 -34.94
CA ILE A 292 -0.75 8.03 -33.80
C ILE A 292 0.53 8.76 -33.40
N PHE A 293 1.70 8.13 -33.56
CA PHE A 293 2.95 8.72 -33.10
C PHE A 293 3.20 10.12 -33.71
N ASP A 294 2.90 10.30 -35.00
CA ASP A 294 3.04 11.59 -35.68
C ASP A 294 2.10 12.68 -35.14
N LYS A 295 0.96 12.30 -34.51
CA LYS A 295 0.02 13.23 -33.85
C LYS A 295 0.41 13.55 -32.41
N ILE A 296 1.19 12.68 -31.76
CA ILE A 296 1.68 12.89 -30.38
C ILE A 296 3.03 13.61 -30.38
N LYS A 297 3.85 13.41 -31.40
CA LYS A 297 5.19 13.99 -31.54
C LYS A 297 5.23 15.51 -31.32
N SER A 298 4.25 16.24 -31.85
CA SER A 298 4.18 17.70 -31.68
C SER A 298 3.90 18.14 -30.23
N ALA A 299 3.28 17.29 -29.41
CA ALA A 299 3.01 17.60 -27.99
C ALA A 299 4.29 17.50 -27.15
N PHE A 300 5.16 16.52 -27.44
CA PHE A 300 6.47 16.37 -26.80
C PHE A 300 7.42 17.52 -27.17
N GLU A 301 7.41 17.98 -28.43
CA GLU A 301 8.25 19.09 -28.89
C GLU A 301 7.90 20.44 -28.21
N THR A 302 6.73 20.55 -27.57
CA THR A 302 6.27 21.75 -26.85
C THR A 302 6.51 21.72 -25.33
N GLN A 303 6.91 20.58 -24.75
CA GLN A 303 7.22 20.51 -23.32
C GLN A 303 8.48 21.31 -23.01
N LYS A 304 8.38 22.23 -22.04
CA LYS A 304 9.54 22.97 -21.52
C LYS A 304 10.14 22.19 -20.37
N GLU A 305 11.44 21.89 -20.47
CA GLU A 305 12.25 21.39 -19.35
C GLU A 305 12.25 22.44 -18.22
N GLU A 306 11.57 22.14 -17.10
CA GLU A 306 11.60 22.99 -15.92
C GLU A 306 12.83 22.69 -15.07
N GLU A 307 13.80 23.60 -14.95
CA GLU A 307 14.95 23.43 -14.05
C GLU A 307 14.58 23.65 -12.57
N TRP A 308 14.76 22.61 -11.73
CA TRP A 308 14.44 22.66 -10.29
C TRP A 308 15.62 22.99 -9.38
N SER A 309 16.77 23.40 -9.92
CA SER A 309 18.06 23.59 -9.22
C SER A 309 18.10 24.65 -8.11
N LYS A 310 16.97 25.31 -7.78
CA LYS A 310 16.91 26.47 -6.87
C LYS A 310 16.02 26.29 -5.63
N ILE A 311 15.37 25.14 -5.48
CA ILE A 311 14.36 24.93 -4.44
C ILE A 311 15.02 24.43 -3.14
N LYS A 312 14.89 25.18 -2.04
CA LYS A 312 15.33 24.73 -0.71
C LYS A 312 14.21 23.92 -0.04
N ALA A 313 14.40 22.63 0.18
CA ALA A 313 13.39 21.82 0.86
C ALA A 313 13.57 21.90 2.38
N GLU A 314 12.52 22.30 3.10
CA GLU A 314 12.50 22.29 4.56
C GLU A 314 11.95 20.93 5.06
N ARG A 315 12.56 20.37 6.13
CA ARG A 315 12.24 19.06 6.80
C ARG A 315 12.93 17.84 6.18
N THR A 316 14.20 17.69 6.53
CA THR A 316 15.18 16.85 5.83
C THR A 316 14.97 15.33 5.87
N PRO A 317 14.56 14.66 6.98
CA PRO A 317 14.46 13.19 7.00
C PRO A 317 13.28 12.62 6.18
N MET A 318 12.12 13.28 6.24
CA MET A 318 10.94 12.90 5.47
C MET A 318 11.13 13.22 3.99
N ALA A 319 11.73 14.37 3.68
CA ALA A 319 12.06 14.74 2.31
C ALA A 319 12.99 13.72 1.63
N LEU A 320 14.06 13.30 2.30
CA LEU A 320 14.96 12.27 1.77
C LEU A 320 14.21 10.97 1.40
N SER A 321 13.26 10.55 2.24
CA SER A 321 12.47 9.34 1.97
C SER A 321 11.57 9.49 0.75
N ILE A 322 10.88 10.64 0.64
CA ILE A 322 9.97 10.94 -0.48
C ILE A 322 10.73 11.10 -1.79
N PHE A 323 11.86 11.80 -1.80
CA PHE A 323 12.70 11.90 -2.99
C PHE A 323 13.28 10.54 -3.41
N ASN A 324 13.73 9.72 -2.45
CA ASN A 324 14.25 8.39 -2.76
C ASN A 324 13.21 7.45 -3.38
N LEU A 325 11.99 7.49 -2.87
CA LEU A 325 10.90 6.69 -3.43
C LEU A 325 10.44 7.22 -4.80
N GLY A 326 10.37 8.54 -4.99
CA GLY A 326 10.14 9.15 -6.30
C GLY A 326 11.18 8.73 -7.33
N MET A 327 12.48 8.72 -6.97
CA MET A 327 13.54 8.20 -7.84
C MET A 327 13.35 6.71 -8.15
N THR A 328 12.82 5.92 -7.23
CA THR A 328 12.63 4.48 -7.45
C THR A 328 11.48 4.22 -8.42
N ILE A 329 10.38 4.97 -8.31
CA ILE A 329 9.28 4.94 -9.29
C ILE A 329 9.81 5.25 -10.70
N LYS A 330 10.57 6.34 -10.85
CA LYS A 330 11.16 6.72 -12.14
C LYS A 330 12.08 5.64 -12.71
N ARG A 331 12.94 5.02 -11.91
CA ARG A 331 13.81 3.91 -12.36
C ARG A 331 13.01 2.71 -12.87
N ASN A 332 11.94 2.33 -12.17
CA ASN A 332 11.12 1.20 -12.58
C ASN A 332 10.36 1.48 -13.88
N ASN A 333 9.86 2.70 -14.04
CA ASN A 333 9.21 3.13 -15.27
C ASN A 333 10.17 3.07 -16.46
N ILE A 334 11.41 3.57 -16.29
CA ILE A 334 12.45 3.48 -17.31
C ILE A 334 12.71 2.02 -17.70
N GLU A 335 12.97 1.14 -16.72
CA GLU A 335 13.23 -0.28 -16.98
C GLU A 335 12.05 -0.94 -17.72
N PHE A 336 10.83 -0.62 -17.31
CA PHE A 336 9.62 -1.12 -17.95
C PHE A 336 9.48 -0.63 -19.39
N TYR A 337 9.67 0.67 -19.64
CA TYR A 337 9.54 1.25 -20.97
C TYR A 337 10.63 0.80 -21.95
N GLU A 338 11.87 0.63 -21.48
CA GLU A 338 12.94 0.03 -22.27
C GLU A 338 12.54 -1.38 -22.73
N LYS A 339 12.10 -2.25 -21.79
CA LYS A 339 11.61 -3.60 -22.11
C LYS A 339 10.38 -3.60 -23.03
N ALA A 340 9.44 -2.69 -22.79
CA ALA A 340 8.24 -2.54 -23.62
C ALA A 340 8.59 -2.14 -25.06
N SER A 341 9.58 -1.26 -25.23
CA SER A 341 10.05 -0.85 -26.54
C SER A 341 10.76 -1.99 -27.31
N GLU A 342 11.41 -2.91 -26.61
CA GLU A 342 12.05 -4.08 -27.21
C GLU A 342 11.04 -5.16 -27.60
N LYS A 343 10.07 -5.43 -26.73
CA LYS A 343 9.12 -6.55 -26.87
C LYS A 343 7.87 -6.22 -27.68
N SER A 344 7.51 -4.95 -27.83
CA SER A 344 6.34 -4.57 -28.63
C SER A 344 6.52 -4.94 -30.10
N ALA A 345 5.45 -5.35 -30.76
CA ALA A 345 5.39 -5.59 -32.20
C ALA A 345 4.91 -4.35 -32.99
N ILE A 346 4.36 -3.33 -32.32
CA ILE A 346 3.78 -2.15 -32.95
C ILE A 346 4.82 -1.03 -32.99
N GLU A 347 5.17 -0.58 -34.19
CA GLU A 347 6.23 0.43 -34.38
C GLU A 347 5.91 1.78 -33.69
N ASP A 348 4.65 2.23 -33.73
CA ASP A 348 4.21 3.44 -33.02
C ASP A 348 4.35 3.30 -31.50
N ALA A 349 4.05 2.12 -30.94
CA ALA A 349 4.19 1.84 -29.51
C ALA A 349 5.66 1.85 -29.09
N LYS A 350 6.55 1.23 -29.88
CA LYS A 350 8.01 1.26 -29.63
C LYS A 350 8.55 2.68 -29.53
N LYS A 351 8.16 3.54 -30.47
CA LYS A 351 8.59 4.94 -30.48
C LYS A 351 8.06 5.68 -29.25
N LEU A 352 6.78 5.50 -28.90
CA LEU A 352 6.20 6.10 -27.70
C LEU A 352 6.94 5.66 -26.42
N TYR A 353 7.20 4.37 -26.24
CA TYR A 353 7.90 3.88 -25.05
C TYR A 353 9.34 4.42 -24.94
N LYS A 354 10.05 4.59 -26.06
CA LYS A 354 11.38 5.22 -26.06
C LYS A 354 11.33 6.67 -25.62
N GLU A 355 10.34 7.43 -26.10
CA GLU A 355 10.15 8.83 -25.67
C GLU A 355 9.78 8.90 -24.18
N LEU A 356 8.87 8.05 -23.70
CA LEU A 356 8.52 7.99 -22.28
C LEU A 356 9.73 7.64 -21.41
N ALA A 357 10.56 6.65 -21.81
CA ALA A 357 11.79 6.31 -21.11
C ALA A 357 12.78 7.48 -21.04
N TYR A 358 12.90 8.27 -22.12
CA TYR A 358 13.73 9.46 -22.16
C TYR A 358 13.27 10.51 -21.13
N TRP A 359 11.97 10.84 -21.10
CA TRP A 359 11.42 11.82 -20.17
C TRP A 359 11.52 11.37 -18.71
N GLU A 360 11.24 10.10 -18.41
CA GLU A 360 11.38 9.55 -17.05
C GLU A 360 12.85 9.61 -16.57
N ASN A 361 13.81 9.38 -17.48
CA ASN A 361 15.23 9.47 -17.16
C ASN A 361 15.70 10.92 -16.93
N PHE A 362 15.18 11.87 -17.71
CA PHE A 362 15.43 13.30 -17.48
C PHE A 362 14.95 13.73 -16.08
N GLN A 363 13.70 13.41 -15.73
CA GLN A 363 13.11 13.70 -14.42
C GLN A 363 13.85 13.00 -13.28
N LEU A 364 14.32 11.76 -13.48
CA LEU A 364 15.14 11.03 -12.51
C LEU A 364 16.45 11.78 -12.21
N GLY A 365 17.08 12.36 -13.24
CA GLY A 365 18.25 13.21 -13.08
C GLY A 365 17.99 14.39 -12.14
N GLN A 366 16.89 15.11 -12.38
CA GLN A 366 16.49 16.26 -11.57
C GLN A 366 16.18 15.88 -10.11
N LEU A 367 15.43 14.80 -9.89
CA LEU A 367 15.14 14.27 -8.55
C LEU A 367 16.42 13.86 -7.80
N LYS A 368 17.38 13.26 -8.50
CA LYS A 368 18.66 12.83 -7.92
C LYS A 368 19.51 14.01 -7.46
N GLU A 369 19.56 15.09 -8.24
CA GLU A 369 20.26 16.32 -7.85
C GLU A 369 19.68 16.90 -6.56
N GLN A 370 18.34 17.00 -6.47
CA GLN A 370 17.65 17.47 -5.27
C GLN A 370 17.91 16.57 -4.06
N TYR A 371 17.84 15.25 -4.25
CA TYR A 371 18.13 14.28 -3.19
C TYR A 371 19.55 14.43 -2.63
N GLU A 372 20.56 14.55 -3.49
CA GLU A 372 21.96 14.71 -3.05
C GLU A 372 22.23 16.08 -2.42
N MET A 373 21.49 17.13 -2.80
CA MET A 373 21.52 18.42 -2.08
C MET A 373 20.97 18.26 -0.66
N LEU A 374 19.78 17.68 -0.51
CA LEU A 374 19.14 17.48 0.80
C LEU A 374 19.93 16.57 1.71
N LYS A 375 20.57 15.54 1.15
CA LYS A 375 21.40 14.60 1.89
C LYS A 375 22.65 15.27 2.45
N ARG A 376 23.28 16.16 1.68
CA ARG A 376 24.44 16.95 2.10
C ARG A 376 24.06 17.95 3.19
N GLU A 377 22.94 18.65 3.05
CA GLU A 377 22.42 19.56 4.09
C GLU A 377 22.11 18.80 5.38
N TRP A 378 21.44 17.64 5.28
CA TRP A 378 21.13 16.79 6.43
C TRP A 378 22.38 16.33 7.19
N TRP A 379 23.41 15.87 6.48
CA TRP A 379 24.68 15.45 7.10
C TRP A 379 25.42 16.61 7.75
N SER A 380 25.39 17.80 7.13
CA SER A 380 25.94 19.03 7.70
C SER A 380 25.25 19.39 9.02
N ASP A 381 23.91 19.33 9.06
CA ASP A 381 23.12 19.65 10.27
C ASP A 381 23.36 18.66 11.42
N GLN A 382 23.65 17.39 11.10
CA GLN A 382 23.96 16.37 12.11
C GLN A 382 25.41 16.42 12.62
N SER A 383 26.22 17.40 12.19
CA SER A 383 27.66 17.46 12.50
C SER A 383 28.40 16.15 12.19
N PHE A 384 27.90 15.39 11.22
CA PHE A 384 28.44 14.10 10.81
C PHE A 384 28.82 14.19 9.33
N ALA A 385 30.11 14.43 9.08
CA ALA A 385 30.68 14.29 7.74
C ALA A 385 31.23 12.86 7.61
N PRO A 386 30.62 11.98 6.80
CA PRO A 386 31.28 10.75 6.39
C PRO A 386 32.34 11.16 5.36
N TYR A 387 33.58 11.31 5.83
CA TYR A 387 34.75 11.34 4.94
C TYR A 387 35.00 9.94 4.38
#